data_AF-A0A1I3KCK0-F1
#
_entry.id   AF-A0A1I3KCK0-F1
#
_cell.length_a   1.000
_cell.length_b   1.000
_cell.length_c   1.000
_cell.angle_alpha   90.00
_cell.angle_beta   90.00
_cell.angle_gamma   90.00
#
_symmetry.space_group_name_H-M   'P 1'
#
loop_
_entity.id
_entity.type
_entity.pdbx_description
1 polymer ?
#
loop_
_entity_poly.entity_id
_entity_poly.type
_entity_poly.pdbx_seq_one_letter_code
_entity_poly.pdbx_strand_id
1 'polypeptide(L)'
;MGSLKGDRSVIDGIFPQWNNPDLDTIITTATDHFMGSQYQAIINNQLLSFLAPTKTPKLITSRGAFDKIIHHQDASPLNAKRNTAFMALENKLHDVFTQNVSQDELLKHALERYKEITHEIAME
;
A
#
# COMPACT_ATOMS: atom_id res chain seq x y z
N MET A 1 23.46 -25.88 4.48
CA MET A 1 22.45 -25.18 3.66
C MET A 1 21.51 -24.43 4.59
N GLY A 2 21.81 -23.16 4.89
CA GLY A 2 21.03 -22.35 5.81
C GLY A 2 19.85 -21.71 5.09
N SER A 3 18.63 -22.04 5.53
CA SER A 3 17.38 -21.46 5.03
C SER A 3 17.40 -19.94 5.19
N LEU A 4 17.11 -19.21 4.11
CA LEU A 4 16.80 -17.78 4.09
C LEU A 4 15.49 -17.53 4.85
N LYS A 5 15.48 -17.73 6.17
CA LYS A 5 14.48 -17.14 7.06
C LYS A 5 14.83 -15.66 7.17
N GLY A 6 14.43 -14.89 6.17
CA GLY A 6 14.30 -13.45 6.33
C GLY A 6 13.49 -13.20 7.59
N ASP A 7 14.06 -12.41 8.49
CA ASP A 7 13.56 -12.16 9.83
C ASP A 7 12.05 -11.93 9.80
N ARG A 8 11.30 -12.86 10.40
CA ARG A 8 9.83 -12.89 10.36
C ARG A 8 9.27 -11.56 10.89
N SER A 9 9.98 -10.96 11.85
CA SER A 9 9.66 -9.64 12.41
C SER A 9 9.67 -8.49 11.40
N VAL A 10 10.52 -8.54 10.37
CA VAL A 10 10.58 -7.54 9.30
C VAL A 10 9.41 -7.72 8.33
N ILE A 11 9.02 -8.98 8.06
CA ILE A 11 7.82 -9.26 7.28
C ILE A 11 6.58 -8.85 8.06
N ASP A 12 6.48 -9.18 9.36
CA ASP A 12 5.35 -8.82 10.22
C ASP A 12 5.21 -7.29 10.40
N GLY A 13 6.32 -6.54 10.32
CA GLY A 13 6.30 -5.07 10.34
C GLY A 13 5.88 -4.42 9.01
N ILE A 14 6.05 -5.10 7.88
CA ILE A 14 5.66 -4.61 6.54
C ILE A 14 4.26 -5.15 6.16
N PHE A 15 3.96 -6.37 6.56
CA PHE A 15 2.71 -7.11 6.36
C PHE A 15 2.35 -7.77 7.70
N PRO A 16 1.57 -7.10 8.58
CA PRO A 16 1.12 -7.72 9.83
C PRO A 16 0.45 -9.06 9.56
N GLN A 17 0.53 -9.95 10.55
CA GLN A 17 0.16 -11.39 10.53
C GLN A 17 -1.31 -11.70 10.13
N TRP A 18 -2.04 -10.70 9.64
CA TRP A 18 -3.45 -10.73 9.27
C TRP A 18 -3.68 -10.31 7.81
N ASN A 19 -2.63 -9.88 7.09
CA ASN A 19 -2.72 -9.38 5.72
C ASN A 19 -2.45 -10.43 4.65
N ASN A 20 -2.08 -11.65 5.04
CA ASN A 20 -1.87 -12.76 4.14
C ASN A 20 -2.65 -13.97 4.67
N PRO A 21 -3.66 -14.48 3.94
CA PRO A 21 -4.37 -15.68 4.35
C PRO A 21 -3.43 -16.88 4.19
N ASP A 22 -2.61 -17.14 5.21
CA ASP A 22 -2.01 -18.46 5.38
C ASP A 22 -3.16 -19.38 5.78
N LEU A 23 -3.53 -20.29 4.87
CA LEU A 23 -4.70 -21.18 4.92
C LEU A 23 -4.64 -22.24 6.05
N ASP A 24 -3.73 -22.10 7.02
CA ASP A 24 -3.38 -23.15 7.99
C ASP A 24 -3.72 -22.81 9.45
N THR A 25 -4.64 -21.89 9.72
CA THR A 25 -5.24 -21.75 11.07
C THR A 25 -6.59 -22.44 11.17
N ILE A 26 -6.59 -23.60 11.82
CA ILE A 26 -7.74 -24.48 12.13
C ILE A 26 -8.84 -23.76 12.96
N ILE A 27 -8.59 -22.53 13.44
CA ILE A 27 -9.43 -21.78 14.40
C ILE A 27 -9.68 -20.34 13.92
N THR A 28 -9.85 -20.10 12.62
CA THR A 28 -10.23 -18.78 12.10
C THR A 28 -11.38 -18.91 11.13
N THR A 29 -12.47 -18.17 11.35
CA THR A 29 -13.64 -18.17 10.48
C THR A 29 -13.43 -17.25 9.28
N ALA A 30 -14.19 -17.43 8.19
CA ALA A 30 -14.12 -16.56 7.02
C ALA A 30 -14.37 -15.07 7.36
N THR A 31 -15.07 -14.79 8.47
CA THR A 31 -15.35 -13.45 8.98
C THR A 31 -14.14 -12.84 9.67
N ASP A 32 -13.30 -13.64 10.32
CA ASP A 32 -12.03 -13.20 10.93
C ASP A 32 -10.99 -12.80 9.87
N HIS A 33 -11.17 -13.29 8.64
CA HIS A 33 -10.38 -12.94 7.45
C HIS A 33 -11.07 -11.92 6.54
N PHE A 34 -12.29 -11.48 6.89
CA PHE A 34 -13.03 -10.50 6.10
C PHE A 34 -12.48 -9.09 6.36
N MET A 35 -11.35 -8.83 5.72
CA MET A 35 -10.62 -7.56 5.77
C MET A 35 -11.23 -6.51 4.83
N GLY A 36 -12.52 -6.64 4.46
CA GLY A 36 -13.17 -5.78 3.48
C GLY A 36 -13.05 -4.29 3.86
N SER A 37 -13.24 -3.97 5.15
CA SER A 37 -13.05 -2.62 5.67
C SER A 37 -11.59 -2.15 5.65
N GLN A 38 -10.64 -3.03 5.97
CA GLN A 38 -9.22 -2.69 6.00
C GLN A 38 -8.63 -2.53 4.59
N TYR A 39 -8.95 -3.45 3.67
CA TYR A 39 -8.59 -3.32 2.26
C TYR A 39 -9.22 -2.09 1.63
N GLN A 40 -10.47 -1.77 1.98
CA GLN A 40 -11.12 -0.57 1.49
C GLN A 40 -10.42 0.70 2.01
N ALA A 41 -9.94 0.70 3.25
CA ALA A 41 -9.13 1.80 3.79
C ALA A 41 -7.80 1.94 3.05
N ILE A 42 -7.10 0.83 2.78
CA ILE A 42 -5.86 0.82 1.99
C ILE A 42 -6.10 1.36 0.58
N ILE A 43 -7.10 0.82 -0.13
CA ILE A 43 -7.44 1.23 -1.50
C ILE A 43 -7.85 2.70 -1.53
N ASN A 44 -8.67 3.15 -0.58
CA ASN A 44 -9.10 4.55 -0.48
C ASN A 44 -7.92 5.48 -0.24
N ASN A 45 -7.06 5.17 0.73
CA ASN A 45 -5.90 6.00 1.05
C ASN A 45 -4.94 6.05 -0.14
N GLN A 46 -4.71 4.92 -0.81
CA GLN A 46 -3.88 4.85 -1.99
C GLN A 46 -4.44 5.72 -3.13
N LEU A 47 -5.72 5.57 -3.45
CA LEU A 47 -6.40 6.36 -4.48
C LEU A 47 -6.41 7.86 -4.12
N LEU A 48 -6.73 8.21 -2.88
CA LEU A 48 -6.72 9.58 -2.41
C LEU A 48 -5.31 10.19 -2.44
N SER A 49 -4.27 9.40 -2.17
CA SER A 49 -2.87 9.87 -2.24
C SER A 49 -2.43 10.20 -3.66
N PHE A 50 -2.98 9.52 -4.66
CA PHE A 50 -2.75 9.82 -6.07
C PHE A 50 -3.50 11.09 -6.50
N LEU A 51 -4.72 11.25 -6.02
CA LEU A 51 -5.64 12.32 -6.44
C LEU A 51 -5.43 13.65 -5.72
N ALA A 52 -5.14 13.60 -4.42
CA ALA A 52 -4.98 14.74 -3.53
C ALA A 52 -3.97 14.40 -2.41
N PRO A 53 -2.66 14.29 -2.72
CA PRO A 53 -1.63 13.89 -1.75
C PRO A 53 -1.63 14.67 -0.43
N THR A 54 -2.02 15.95 -0.48
CA THR A 54 -2.11 16.83 0.70
C THR A 54 -3.18 16.38 1.71
N LYS A 55 -4.13 15.54 1.29
CA LYS A 55 -5.16 14.94 2.14
C LYS A 55 -4.75 13.60 2.76
N THR A 56 -3.57 13.05 2.40
CA THR A 56 -3.04 11.79 2.94
C THR A 56 -1.64 11.96 3.54
N PRO A 57 -1.44 12.89 4.50
CA PRO A 57 -0.11 13.18 5.03
C PRO A 57 0.53 11.97 5.74
N LYS A 58 -0.25 11.07 6.35
CA LYS A 58 0.30 9.89 7.03
C LYS A 58 0.87 8.90 6.01
N LEU A 59 0.13 8.60 4.95
CA LEU A 59 0.57 7.71 3.88
C LEU A 59 1.80 8.28 3.15
N ILE A 60 1.82 9.57 2.85
CA ILE A 60 2.98 10.23 2.23
C ILE A 60 4.21 10.14 3.14
N THR A 61 4.04 10.37 4.44
CA THR A 61 5.13 10.25 5.43
C THR A 61 5.63 8.81 5.52
N SER A 62 4.74 7.83 5.58
CA SER A 62 5.06 6.40 5.62
C SER A 62 5.84 5.97 4.38
N ARG A 63 5.39 6.38 3.19
CA ARG A 63 6.08 6.11 1.93
C ARG A 63 7.48 6.72 1.90
N GLY A 64 7.63 7.96 2.38
CA GLY A 64 8.94 8.60 2.50
C GLY A 64 9.87 7.92 3.51
N ALA A 65 9.34 7.40 4.62
CA ALA A 65 10.11 6.60 5.57
C ALA A 65 10.54 5.25 4.95
N PHE A 66 9.65 4.59 4.23
CA PHE A 66 9.94 3.35 3.51
C PHE A 66 11.04 3.56 2.46
N ASP A 67 10.95 4.64 1.67
CA ASP A 67 11.96 5.00 0.68
C ASP A 67 13.36 5.19 1.29
N LYS A 68 13.45 5.79 2.48
CA LYS A 68 14.72 5.92 3.22
C LYS A 68 15.25 4.56 3.68
N ILE A 69 14.37 3.65 4.12
CA ILE A 69 14.76 2.32 4.58
C ILE A 69 15.34 1.49 3.43
N ILE A 70 14.72 1.52 2.24
CA ILE A 70 15.18 0.73 1.09
C ILE A 70 16.52 1.23 0.53
N HIS A 71 16.83 2.51 0.70
CA HIS A 71 18.09 3.13 0.26
C HIS A 71 19.13 3.27 1.39
N HIS A 72 18.85 2.73 2.58
CA HIS A 72 19.80 2.76 3.69
C HIS A 72 21.03 1.89 3.38
N GLN A 73 22.21 2.29 3.86
CA GLN A 73 23.47 1.60 3.58
C GLN A 73 23.48 0.14 4.07
N ASP A 74 22.79 -0.11 5.19
CA ASP A 74 22.66 -1.44 5.79
C ASP A 74 21.49 -2.28 5.22
N ALA A 75 20.78 -1.78 4.21
CA ALA A 75 19.67 -2.51 3.62
C ALA A 75 20.18 -3.79 2.93
N SER A 76 19.53 -4.92 3.21
CA SER A 76 19.82 -6.18 2.51
C SER A 76 19.64 -5.98 0.99
N PRO A 77 20.68 -6.24 0.16
CA PRO A 77 20.62 -5.94 -1.28
C PRO A 77 19.45 -6.60 -2.01
N LEU A 78 19.08 -7.82 -1.60
CA LEU A 78 17.95 -8.55 -2.18
C LEU A 78 16.60 -7.87 -1.84
N ASN A 79 16.43 -7.46 -0.58
CA ASN A 79 15.21 -6.79 -0.12
C ASN A 79 15.10 -5.38 -0.71
N ALA A 80 16.22 -4.64 -0.77
CA ALA A 80 16.29 -3.34 -1.43
C ALA A 80 15.85 -3.46 -2.90
N LYS A 81 16.45 -4.37 -3.68
CA LYS A 81 16.08 -4.60 -5.08
C LYS A 81 14.60 -4.94 -5.26
N ARG A 82 14.06 -5.82 -4.42
CA ARG A 82 12.64 -6.21 -4.45
C ARG A 82 11.73 -5.02 -4.15
N ASN A 83 12.01 -4.27 -3.09
CA ASN A 83 11.19 -3.15 -2.66
C ASN A 83 11.26 -1.98 -3.65
N THR A 84 12.43 -1.71 -4.24
CA THR A 84 12.57 -0.74 -5.35
C THR A 84 11.75 -1.16 -6.56
N ALA A 85 11.68 -2.46 -6.89
CA ALA A 85 10.82 -2.94 -7.98
C ALA A 85 9.33 -2.72 -7.69
N PHE A 86 8.88 -2.94 -6.45
CA PHE A 86 7.51 -2.64 -6.04
C PHE A 86 7.17 -1.15 -6.15
N MET A 87 8.07 -0.26 -5.69
CA MET A 87 7.93 1.19 -5.84
C MET A 87 7.83 1.61 -7.32
N ALA A 88 8.65 1.01 -8.19
CA ALA A 88 8.60 1.28 -9.62
C ALA A 88 7.26 0.83 -10.24
N LEU A 89 6.72 -0.31 -9.83
CA LEU A 89 5.41 -0.79 -10.28
C LEU A 89 4.28 0.14 -9.81
N GLU A 90 4.29 0.55 -8.55
CA GLU A 90 3.33 1.50 -7.98
C GLU A 90 3.34 2.83 -8.78
N ASN A 91 4.53 3.37 -9.08
CA ASN A 91 4.65 4.57 -9.91
C ASN A 91 4.08 4.36 -11.31
N LYS A 92 4.31 3.19 -11.93
CA LYS A 92 3.75 2.89 -13.25
C LYS A 92 2.22 2.84 -13.24
N LEU A 93 1.63 2.28 -12.19
CA LEU A 93 0.18 2.28 -12.01
C LEU A 93 -0.36 3.70 -11.87
N HIS A 94 0.34 4.56 -11.14
CA HIS A 94 -0.01 5.97 -10.99
C HIS A 94 0.01 6.71 -12.35
N ASP A 95 1.01 6.46 -13.18
CA ASP A 95 1.10 7.06 -14.52
C ASP A 95 -0.09 6.65 -15.41
N VAL A 96 -0.40 5.35 -15.44
CA VAL A 96 -1.52 4.80 -16.21
C VAL A 96 -2.85 5.35 -15.71
N PHE A 97 -3.02 5.43 -14.39
CA PHE A 97 -4.22 6.02 -13.79
C PHE A 97 -4.38 7.49 -14.20
N THR A 98 -3.33 8.30 -14.07
CA THR A 98 -3.34 9.71 -14.45
C THR A 98 -3.69 9.90 -15.93
N GLN A 99 -3.13 9.06 -16.79
CA GLN A 99 -3.44 9.07 -18.22
C GLN A 99 -4.94 8.79 -18.47
N ASN A 100 -5.49 7.75 -17.87
CA ASN A 100 -6.91 7.39 -18.04
C ASN A 100 -7.84 8.50 -17.55
N VAL A 101 -7.56 9.09 -16.38
CA VAL A 101 -8.35 10.20 -15.82
C VAL A 101 -8.31 11.43 -16.72
N SER A 102 -7.17 11.71 -17.36
CA SER A 102 -7.05 12.85 -18.28
C SER A 102 -7.85 12.69 -19.58
N GLN A 103 -8.21 11.46 -19.95
CA GLN A 103 -8.87 11.12 -21.21
C GLN A 103 -10.39 10.90 -21.07
N ASP A 104 -10.90 10.82 -19.83
CA ASP A 104 -12.31 10.56 -19.53
C ASP A 104 -12.87 11.66 -18.60
N GLU A 105 -13.65 12.58 -19.17
CA GLU A 105 -14.26 13.69 -18.43
C GLU A 105 -15.30 13.23 -17.39
N LEU A 106 -16.02 12.14 -17.63
CA LEU A 106 -16.96 11.60 -16.64
C LEU A 106 -16.20 11.08 -15.42
N LEU A 107 -15.13 10.32 -15.65
CA LEU A 107 -14.25 9.82 -14.61
C LEU A 107 -13.62 10.98 -13.83
N LYS A 108 -13.13 12.01 -14.51
CA LYS A 108 -12.54 13.19 -13.90
C LYS A 108 -13.51 13.90 -12.94
N HIS A 109 -14.75 14.14 -13.36
CA HIS A 109 -15.76 14.75 -12.48
C HIS A 109 -16.14 13.86 -11.28
N ALA A 110 -16.24 12.55 -11.48
CA ALA A 110 -16.48 11.62 -10.37
C ALA A 110 -15.37 11.69 -9.33
N LEU A 111 -14.11 11.76 -9.79
CA LEU A 111 -12.94 11.85 -8.93
C LEU A 111 -12.79 13.21 -8.24
N GLU A 112 -13.23 14.31 -8.86
CA GLU A 112 -13.31 15.62 -8.19
C GLU A 112 -14.22 15.58 -6.97
N ARG A 113 -15.44 15.03 -7.13
CA ARG A 113 -16.37 14.86 -6.01
C ARG A 113 -15.82 13.93 -4.93
N TYR A 114 -15.18 12.83 -5.32
CA TYR A 114 -14.51 11.92 -4.39
C TYR A 114 -13.45 12.66 -3.56
N LYS A 115 -12.56 13.42 -4.20
CA LYS A 115 -11.53 14.22 -3.51
C LYS A 115 -12.12 15.20 -2.51
N GLU A 116 -13.28 15.80 -2.79
CA GLU A 116 -13.90 16.78 -1.90
C GLU A 116 -14.39 16.16 -0.60
N ILE A 117 -15.08 15.02 -0.67
CA ILE A 117 -15.77 14.41 0.46
C ILE A 117 -14.91 13.41 1.25
N THR A 118 -13.88 12.84 0.61
CA THR A 118 -13.07 11.78 1.22
C THR A 118 -11.85 12.33 1.95
N HIS A 119 -11.48 11.65 3.03
CA HIS A 119 -10.34 11.95 3.89
C HIS A 119 -9.54 10.68 4.15
N GLU A 120 -8.27 10.82 4.53
CA GLU A 120 -7.42 9.69 4.90
C GLU A 120 -8.05 8.92 6.07
N ILE A 121 -8.23 7.61 5.86
CA ILE A 121 -8.78 6.69 6.84
C ILE A 121 -7.63 6.21 7.73
N ALA A 122 -7.80 6.31 9.05
CA ALA A 122 -6.81 5.76 9.97
C ALA A 122 -6.79 4.23 9.84
N MET A 123 -5.60 3.67 9.62
CA MET A 123 -5.36 2.24 9.76
C MET A 123 -5.06 2.00 11.24
N GLU A 124 -5.93 1.27 11.93
CA GLU A 124 -5.72 0.78 13.31
C GLU A 124 -4.82 -0.46 13.35
#